data_AF-A0A5C5Q4E6-F1
#
_entry.id   AF-A0A5C5Q4E6-F1
#
_cell.length_a   1.000
_cell.length_b   1.000
_cell.length_c   1.000
_cell.angle_alpha   90.00
_cell.angle_beta   90.00
_cell.angle_gamma   90.00
#
_symmetry.space_group_name_H-M   'P 1'
#
loop_
_entity.id
_entity.type
_entity.pdbx_description
1 polymer ?
#
loop_
_entity_poly.entity_id
_entity_poly.type
_entity_poly.pdbx_seq_one_letter_code
_entity_poly.pdbx_strand_id
1 'polypeptide(L)'
;MKRILATALLTFMATQVQARCADRYYYYEAKPTVLQIKKWNIYQDLSIQASNEIQDIIKLNKICPHTKNLRHNSAVYFNYIVDGDAWKKIKNPLYSNYTILFPKGIFADDSTHQITINEQHQKYRELYFQFETEYKEGPNITSVKFYIVRKGIDKMYTPQIRFAHEKVLQRDGYFFTEFKN
;
A
#
# COMPACT_ATOMS: atom_id res chain seq x y z
N MET A 1 -1.73 -31.90 -34.05
CA MET A 1 -2.79 -31.22 -33.28
C MET A 1 -2.61 -31.29 -31.75
N LYS A 2 -2.22 -32.42 -31.14
CA LYS A 2 -2.01 -32.51 -29.67
C LYS A 2 -0.87 -31.65 -29.09
N ARG A 3 0.18 -31.35 -29.87
CA ARG A 3 1.32 -30.51 -29.43
C ARG A 3 1.03 -29.00 -29.40
N ILE A 4 0.11 -28.51 -30.24
CA ILE A 4 -0.25 -27.08 -30.33
C ILE A 4 -1.19 -26.68 -29.20
N LEU A 5 -2.07 -27.59 -28.77
CA LEU A 5 -2.95 -27.40 -27.61
C LEU A 5 -2.19 -27.28 -26.28
N ALA A 6 -1.08 -28.02 -26.11
CA ALA A 6 -0.28 -27.98 -24.89
C ALA A 6 0.51 -26.66 -24.73
N THR A 7 0.99 -26.08 -25.83
CA THR A 7 1.71 -24.79 -25.82
C THR A 7 0.76 -23.62 -25.54
N ALA A 8 -0.43 -23.63 -26.13
CA ALA A 8 -1.46 -22.63 -25.86
C ALA A 8 -1.91 -22.64 -24.38
N LEU A 9 -2.13 -23.82 -23.79
CA LEU A 9 -2.54 -23.93 -22.38
C LEU A 9 -1.47 -23.39 -21.41
N LEU A 10 -0.19 -23.65 -21.69
CA LEU A 10 0.93 -23.16 -20.87
C LEU A 10 1.08 -21.64 -20.95
N THR A 11 0.89 -21.04 -22.14
CA THR A 11 0.87 -19.59 -22.28
C THR A 11 -0.32 -18.95 -21.56
N PHE A 12 -1.52 -19.54 -21.60
CA PHE A 12 -2.68 -19.03 -20.85
C PHE A 12 -2.47 -19.11 -19.34
N MET A 13 -1.87 -20.18 -18.81
CA MET A 13 -1.61 -20.28 -17.36
C MET A 13 -0.52 -19.33 -16.87
N ALA A 14 0.53 -19.07 -17.66
CA ALA A 14 1.56 -18.09 -17.32
C ALA A 14 0.99 -16.67 -17.18
N THR A 15 0.10 -16.26 -18.12
CA THR A 15 -0.57 -14.95 -18.05
C THR A 15 -1.49 -14.79 -16.83
N GLN A 16 -2.14 -15.87 -16.39
CA GLN A 16 -3.00 -15.84 -15.20
C GLN A 16 -2.19 -15.70 -13.89
N VAL A 17 -1.01 -16.32 -13.79
CA VAL A 17 -0.14 -16.18 -12.62
C VAL A 17 0.44 -14.75 -12.53
N GLN A 18 0.87 -14.18 -13.67
CA GLN A 18 1.32 -12.78 -13.73
C GLN A 18 0.21 -11.78 -13.39
N ALA A 19 -1.03 -12.01 -13.84
CA ALA A 19 -2.17 -11.17 -13.47
C ALA A 19 -2.52 -11.25 -11.96
N ARG A 20 -2.34 -12.43 -11.33
CA ARG A 20 -2.60 -12.60 -9.88
C ARG A 20 -1.58 -11.87 -9.01
N CYS A 21 -0.34 -11.72 -9.48
CA CYS A 21 0.74 -11.02 -8.81
C CYS A 21 0.99 -9.60 -9.33
N ALA A 22 0.02 -9.08 -10.08
CA ALA A 22 -0.02 -7.69 -10.48
C ALA A 22 0.04 -6.76 -9.26
N ASP A 23 0.63 -5.58 -9.44
CA ASP A 23 0.71 -4.60 -8.37
C ASP A 23 -0.69 -4.21 -7.87
N ARG A 24 -0.77 -3.91 -6.58
CA ARG A 24 -2.02 -3.57 -5.91
C ARG A 24 -2.06 -2.10 -5.57
N TYR A 25 -3.19 -1.46 -5.86
CA TYR A 25 -3.48 -0.08 -5.50
C TYR A 25 -4.73 -0.04 -4.64
N TYR A 26 -4.55 0.33 -3.37
CA TYR A 26 -5.62 0.43 -2.40
C TYR A 26 -5.99 1.88 -2.13
N TYR A 27 -7.28 2.13 -1.87
CA TYR A 27 -7.88 3.43 -1.59
C TYR A 27 -8.70 3.34 -0.31
N TYR A 28 -8.00 3.22 0.81
CA TYR A 28 -8.57 2.97 2.12
C TYR A 28 -9.00 4.29 2.76
N GLU A 29 -10.29 4.45 3.00
CA GLU A 29 -10.85 5.57 3.76
C GLU A 29 -10.58 5.33 5.26
N ALA A 30 -9.73 6.18 5.82
CA ALA A 30 -9.25 6.08 7.19
C ALA A 30 -10.39 6.20 8.20
N LYS A 31 -10.29 5.42 9.28
CA LYS A 31 -11.23 5.48 10.41
C LYS A 31 -10.47 5.79 11.70
N PRO A 32 -9.79 6.95 11.78
CA PRO A 32 -8.93 7.25 12.91
C PRO A 32 -9.77 7.50 14.17
N THR A 33 -9.32 6.94 15.27
CA THR A 33 -9.78 7.26 16.63
C THR A 33 -8.70 8.04 17.36
N VAL A 34 -9.07 8.73 18.44
CA VAL A 34 -8.10 9.48 19.25
C VAL A 34 -7.55 8.57 20.35
N LEU A 35 -6.23 8.47 20.42
CA LEU A 35 -5.49 7.89 21.54
C LEU A 35 -4.99 9.02 22.45
N GLN A 36 -5.34 8.96 23.72
CA GLN A 36 -4.87 9.91 24.73
C GLN A 36 -3.59 9.40 25.41
N ILE A 37 -2.55 10.22 25.41
CA ILE A 37 -1.26 9.96 26.07
C ILE A 37 -1.01 11.09 27.09
N LYS A 38 -1.29 10.80 28.36
CA LYS A 38 -1.32 11.81 29.43
C LYS A 38 -2.28 12.95 29.08
N LYS A 39 -1.74 14.14 28.77
CA LYS A 39 -2.52 15.34 28.38
C LYS A 39 -2.58 15.58 26.87
N TRP A 40 -1.88 14.76 26.10
CA TRP A 40 -1.74 14.90 24.65
C TRP A 40 -2.59 13.88 23.92
N ASN A 41 -2.93 14.16 22.67
CA ASN A 41 -3.72 13.29 21.81
C ASN A 41 -3.00 13.00 20.49
N ILE A 42 -3.13 11.78 19.99
CA ILE A 42 -2.64 11.34 18.68
C ILE A 42 -3.74 10.53 17.99
N TYR A 43 -3.78 10.53 16.66
CA TYR A 43 -4.65 9.60 15.94
C TYR A 43 -4.09 8.19 15.95
N GLN A 44 -4.98 7.20 16.02
CA GLN A 44 -4.68 5.80 15.76
C GLN A 44 -5.75 5.21 14.85
N ASP A 45 -5.42 4.25 14.01
CA ASP A 45 -6.41 3.47 13.26
C ASP A 45 -6.20 2.00 13.55
N LEU A 46 -7.02 1.46 14.46
CA LEU A 46 -6.99 0.05 14.82
C LEU A 46 -7.76 -0.81 13.81
N SER A 47 -8.68 -0.20 13.05
CA SER A 47 -9.56 -0.92 12.14
C SER A 47 -8.86 -1.38 10.86
N ILE A 48 -7.78 -0.69 10.47
CA ILE A 48 -6.97 -1.05 9.31
C ILE A 48 -6.45 -2.49 9.38
N GLN A 49 -6.14 -3.03 10.57
CA GLN A 49 -5.62 -4.39 10.72
C GLN A 49 -6.62 -5.45 10.25
N ALA A 50 -7.92 -5.20 10.42
CA ALA A 50 -8.99 -6.07 9.97
C ALA A 50 -9.54 -5.69 8.58
N SER A 51 -8.92 -4.73 7.89
CA SER A 51 -9.38 -4.26 6.58
C SER A 51 -9.17 -5.30 5.48
N ASN A 52 -10.01 -5.22 4.44
CA ASN A 52 -9.90 -6.10 3.27
C ASN A 52 -8.56 -5.91 2.55
N GLU A 53 -8.01 -4.70 2.58
CA GLU A 53 -6.73 -4.35 2.00
C GLU A 53 -5.59 -5.11 2.68
N ILE A 54 -5.54 -5.12 4.01
CA ILE A 54 -4.53 -5.91 4.75
C ILE A 54 -4.73 -7.41 4.50
N GLN A 55 -5.98 -7.90 4.48
CA GLN A 55 -6.25 -9.30 4.16
C GLN A 55 -5.81 -9.69 2.74
N ASP A 56 -5.97 -8.81 1.74
CA ASP A 56 -5.47 -9.07 0.39
C ASP A 56 -3.93 -9.02 0.32
N ILE A 57 -3.25 -8.14 1.07
CA ILE A 57 -1.78 -8.16 1.17
C ILE A 57 -1.28 -9.51 1.70
N ILE A 58 -1.90 -10.02 2.77
CA ILE A 58 -1.56 -11.33 3.34
C ILE A 58 -1.76 -12.42 2.28
N LYS A 59 -2.90 -12.39 1.57
CA LYS A 59 -3.21 -13.36 0.52
C LYS A 59 -2.23 -13.26 -0.66
N LEU A 60 -1.92 -12.05 -1.11
CA LEU A 60 -0.98 -11.76 -2.18
C LEU A 60 0.40 -12.32 -1.86
N ASN A 61 0.89 -12.08 -0.64
CA ASN A 61 2.18 -12.60 -0.19
C ASN A 61 2.24 -14.13 -0.18
N LYS A 62 1.11 -14.80 0.08
CA LYS A 62 1.02 -16.27 0.04
C LYS A 62 1.00 -16.84 -1.38
N ILE A 63 0.29 -16.20 -2.30
CA ILE A 63 0.10 -16.73 -3.66
C ILE A 63 1.20 -16.35 -4.63
N CYS A 64 1.97 -15.29 -4.35
CA CYS A 64 2.99 -14.79 -5.26
C CYS A 64 4.36 -15.39 -4.95
N PRO A 65 4.91 -16.23 -5.86
CA PRO A 65 6.13 -16.97 -5.59
C PRO A 65 7.37 -16.07 -5.58
N HIS A 66 8.35 -16.44 -4.76
CA HIS A 66 9.64 -15.75 -4.71
C HIS A 66 10.37 -15.91 -6.05
N THR A 67 10.78 -14.80 -6.65
CA THR A 67 11.52 -14.79 -7.91
C THR A 67 12.99 -14.52 -7.60
N LYS A 68 13.89 -15.43 -7.96
CA LYS A 68 15.33 -15.37 -7.57
C LYS A 68 16.05 -14.06 -7.93
N ASN A 69 15.54 -13.30 -8.90
CA ASN A 69 16.15 -12.06 -9.37
C ASN A 69 15.49 -10.80 -8.79
N LEU A 70 14.44 -10.94 -7.97
CA LEU A 70 13.69 -9.84 -7.41
C LEU A 70 13.60 -9.98 -5.89
N ARG A 71 13.88 -8.89 -5.17
CA ARG A 71 13.73 -8.86 -3.71
C ARG A 71 12.26 -9.00 -3.29
N HIS A 72 11.34 -8.38 -4.02
CA HIS A 72 9.92 -8.36 -3.73
C HIS A 72 9.15 -9.21 -4.74
N ASN A 73 8.25 -10.04 -4.23
CA ASN A 73 7.37 -10.90 -5.01
C ASN A 73 6.22 -10.11 -5.64
N SER A 74 5.81 -9.03 -4.98
CA SER A 74 4.76 -8.11 -5.40
C SER A 74 4.96 -6.74 -4.74
N ALA A 75 4.34 -5.70 -5.31
CA ALA A 75 4.33 -4.37 -4.72
C ALA A 75 2.91 -3.86 -4.51
N VAL A 76 2.72 -3.20 -3.37
CA VAL A 76 1.46 -2.64 -2.92
C VAL A 76 1.62 -1.13 -2.71
N TYR A 77 0.66 -0.37 -3.22
CA TYR A 77 0.54 1.06 -3.08
C TYR A 77 -0.73 1.36 -2.30
N PHE A 78 -0.57 1.82 -1.07
CA PHE A 78 -1.66 2.00 -0.13
C PHE A 78 -1.97 3.48 0.04
N ASN A 79 -3.01 3.98 -0.64
CA ASN A 79 -3.53 5.32 -0.39
C ASN A 79 -4.37 5.29 0.89
N TYR A 80 -3.78 5.76 1.98
CA TYR A 80 -4.42 5.95 3.28
C TYR A 80 -5.10 7.31 3.29
N ILE A 81 -6.40 7.34 3.01
CA ILE A 81 -7.17 8.56 2.75
C ILE A 81 -7.71 9.11 4.06
N VAL A 82 -7.36 10.35 4.37
CA VAL A 82 -7.76 11.03 5.61
C VAL A 82 -8.55 12.29 5.31
N ASP A 83 -9.39 12.71 6.25
CA ASP A 83 -10.02 14.02 6.23
C ASP A 83 -8.98 15.14 6.06
N GLY A 84 -9.21 16.07 5.15
CA GLY A 84 -8.21 17.10 4.80
C GLY A 84 -7.76 17.99 5.96
N ASP A 85 -8.69 18.31 6.87
CA ASP A 85 -8.45 19.11 8.07
C ASP A 85 -8.43 18.28 9.36
N ALA A 86 -8.29 16.95 9.29
CA ALA A 86 -8.36 16.08 10.46
C ALA A 86 -7.43 16.54 11.60
N TRP A 87 -6.19 16.91 11.29
CA TRP A 87 -5.20 17.34 12.29
C TRP A 87 -5.60 18.60 13.06
N LYS A 88 -6.46 19.46 12.50
CA LYS A 88 -6.97 20.66 13.19
C LYS A 88 -8.08 20.33 14.19
N LYS A 89 -8.72 19.16 14.06
CA LYS A 89 -9.87 18.74 14.87
C LYS A 89 -9.45 18.08 16.19
N ILE A 90 -8.20 17.63 16.30
CA ILE A 90 -7.70 16.98 17.52
C ILE A 90 -7.35 18.04 18.58
N LYS A 91 -7.87 17.88 19.80
CA LYS A 91 -7.53 18.77 20.94
C LYS A 91 -6.16 18.39 21.49
N ASN A 92 -5.34 19.37 21.91
CA ASN A 92 -4.01 19.14 22.48
C ASN A 92 -3.19 18.10 21.69
N PRO A 93 -2.92 18.33 20.39
CA PRO A 93 -2.18 17.38 19.57
C PRO A 93 -0.79 17.12 20.13
N LEU A 94 -0.36 15.86 20.15
CA LEU A 94 1.02 15.49 20.47
C LEU A 94 2.01 15.97 19.39
N TYR A 95 1.57 16.08 18.15
CA TYR A 95 2.37 16.49 16.99
C TYR A 95 1.70 17.64 16.23
N SER A 96 2.49 18.57 15.70
CA SER A 96 1.97 19.77 15.00
C SER A 96 1.34 19.47 13.64
N ASN A 97 1.64 18.32 13.04
CA ASN A 97 1.10 17.88 11.75
C ASN A 97 0.16 16.67 11.96
N TYR A 98 -0.56 16.28 10.91
CA TYR A 98 -1.29 15.01 10.93
C TYR A 98 -0.32 13.86 11.16
N THR A 99 -0.44 13.21 12.32
CA THR A 99 0.32 12.03 12.70
C THR A 99 -0.64 10.95 13.12
N ILE A 100 -0.44 9.75 12.59
CA ILE A 100 -1.22 8.57 12.91
C ILE A 100 -0.34 7.42 13.37
N LEU A 101 -0.86 6.67 14.35
CA LEU A 101 -0.29 5.45 14.86
C LEU A 101 -1.05 4.24 14.30
N PHE A 102 -0.33 3.30 13.70
CA PHE A 102 -0.88 2.01 13.30
C PHE A 102 -0.65 0.95 14.38
N PRO A 103 -1.58 -0.01 14.52
CA PRO A 103 -1.47 -1.09 15.49
C PRO A 103 -0.23 -1.94 15.21
N LYS A 104 0.34 -2.47 16.30
CA LYS A 104 1.40 -3.46 16.23
C LYS A 104 0.95 -4.69 15.43
N GLY A 105 1.83 -5.26 14.60
CA GLY A 105 1.55 -6.50 13.87
C GLY A 105 0.83 -6.34 12.54
N ILE A 106 0.44 -5.11 12.15
CA ILE A 106 -0.25 -4.84 10.88
C ILE A 106 0.53 -5.34 9.64
N PHE A 107 1.87 -5.33 9.68
CA PHE A 107 2.73 -5.82 8.58
C PHE A 107 3.50 -7.09 8.94
N ALA A 108 2.99 -7.89 9.87
CA ALA A 108 3.69 -9.06 10.41
C ALA A 108 5.05 -8.73 11.05
N ASP A 109 5.20 -7.50 11.55
CA ASP A 109 6.32 -7.08 12.38
C ASP A 109 5.85 -6.73 13.81
N ASP A 110 6.77 -6.82 14.76
CA ASP A 110 6.47 -6.54 16.17
C ASP A 110 6.49 -5.04 16.53
N SER A 111 6.46 -4.16 15.54
CA SER A 111 6.61 -2.72 15.73
C SER A 111 5.29 -1.97 15.57
N THR A 112 5.21 -0.84 16.27
CA THR A 112 4.15 0.14 16.07
C THR A 112 4.65 1.16 15.06
N HIS A 113 3.85 1.46 14.04
CA HIS A 113 4.26 2.39 12.99
C HIS A 113 3.60 3.74 13.20
N GLN A 114 4.43 4.77 13.35
CA GLN A 114 3.97 6.15 13.38
C GLN A 114 4.27 6.81 12.04
N ILE A 115 3.23 7.36 11.41
CA ILE A 115 3.36 8.03 10.12
C ILE A 115 2.90 9.48 10.26
N THR A 116 3.72 10.42 9.80
CA THR A 116 3.45 11.85 9.89
C THR A 116 3.45 12.48 8.49
N ILE A 117 2.51 13.38 8.22
CA ILE A 117 2.52 14.16 6.99
C ILE A 117 3.68 15.18 7.02
N ASN A 118 4.43 15.22 5.91
CA ASN A 118 5.34 16.30 5.59
C ASN A 118 4.77 17.11 4.41
N GLU A 119 4.38 18.36 4.68
CA GLU A 119 3.74 19.25 3.70
C GLU A 119 4.59 19.52 2.45
N GLN A 120 5.91 19.58 2.59
CA GLN A 120 6.80 19.82 1.45
C GLN A 120 6.79 18.62 0.50
N HIS A 121 6.79 17.40 1.05
CA HIS A 121 6.84 16.18 0.27
C HIS A 121 5.49 15.79 -0.34
N GLN A 122 4.36 16.21 0.25
CA GLN A 122 3.03 15.95 -0.31
C GLN A 122 2.84 16.53 -1.72
N LYS A 123 3.62 17.56 -2.10
CA LYS A 123 3.59 18.15 -3.44
C LYS A 123 4.21 17.26 -4.52
N TYR A 124 5.04 16.28 -4.13
CA TYR A 124 5.82 15.42 -5.04
C TYR A 124 5.37 13.95 -4.93
N ARG A 125 4.08 13.69 -5.17
CA ARG A 125 3.47 12.38 -4.97
C ARG A 125 4.11 11.28 -5.79
N GLU A 126 4.61 11.58 -7.00
CA GLU A 126 5.29 10.59 -7.84
C GLU A 126 6.58 10.02 -7.23
N LEU A 127 7.25 10.77 -6.34
CA LEU A 127 8.55 10.41 -5.78
C LEU A 127 8.49 10.14 -4.27
N TYR A 128 7.38 10.46 -3.61
CA TYR A 128 7.27 10.41 -2.16
C TYR A 128 6.12 9.53 -1.67
N PHE A 129 6.51 8.54 -0.88
CA PHE A 129 5.65 7.80 0.04
C PHE A 129 6.01 8.18 1.48
N GLN A 130 5.04 8.15 2.39
CA GLN A 130 5.27 8.49 3.79
C GLN A 130 6.02 7.39 4.54
N PHE A 131 5.79 6.14 4.15
CA PHE A 131 6.31 4.97 4.85
C PHE A 131 6.39 3.79 3.89
N GLU A 132 7.47 3.03 3.96
CA GLU A 132 7.62 1.76 3.25
C GLU A 132 7.97 0.67 4.26
N THR A 133 7.35 -0.48 4.06
CA THR A 133 7.59 -1.69 4.85
C THR A 133 7.46 -2.93 3.97
N GLU A 134 7.73 -4.07 4.57
CA GLU A 134 7.67 -5.37 3.92
C GLU A 134 6.78 -6.30 4.74
N TYR A 135 5.76 -6.89 4.12
CA TYR A 135 5.07 -8.04 4.69
C TYR A 135 5.89 -9.29 4.35
N LYS A 136 6.38 -10.00 5.38
CA LYS A 136 7.26 -11.16 5.24
C LYS A 136 6.60 -12.42 5.80
N GLU A 137 6.56 -13.47 4.99
CA GLU A 137 6.12 -14.80 5.42
C GLU A 137 6.95 -15.85 4.68
N GLY A 138 7.84 -16.54 5.41
CA GLY A 138 8.80 -17.46 4.81
C GLY A 138 9.69 -16.77 3.76
N PRO A 139 9.86 -17.34 2.54
CA PRO A 139 10.65 -16.73 1.48
C PRO A 139 9.91 -15.60 0.72
N ASN A 140 8.63 -15.38 1.00
CA ASN A 140 7.82 -14.42 0.25
C ASN A 140 7.83 -13.04 0.92
N ILE A 141 8.09 -12.02 0.11
CA ILE A 141 8.19 -10.64 0.55
C ILE A 141 7.33 -9.74 -0.35
N THR A 142 6.38 -9.04 0.25
CA THR A 142 5.57 -8.02 -0.42
C THR A 142 6.00 -6.64 0.05
N SER A 143 6.44 -5.76 -0.85
CA SER A 143 6.70 -4.35 -0.52
C SER A 143 5.37 -3.61 -0.40
N VAL A 144 5.24 -2.81 0.66
CA VAL A 144 4.06 -1.99 0.93
C VAL A 144 4.49 -0.55 1.10
N LYS A 145 4.04 0.32 0.18
CA LYS A 145 4.29 1.76 0.21
C LYS A 145 3.02 2.50 0.59
N PHE A 146 3.08 3.25 1.69
CA PHE A 146 1.98 4.03 2.22
C PHE A 146 2.03 5.48 1.77
N TYR A 147 0.89 5.94 1.28
CA TYR A 147 0.64 7.32 0.90
C TYR A 147 -0.46 7.85 1.81
N ILE A 148 -0.14 8.77 2.73
CA ILE A 148 -1.20 9.52 3.42
C ILE A 148 -1.74 10.56 2.46
N VAL A 149 -3.04 10.49 2.16
CA VAL A 149 -3.73 11.34 1.19
C VAL A 149 -4.83 12.13 1.90
N ARG A 150 -4.69 13.45 1.99
CA ARG A 150 -5.79 14.31 2.44
C ARG A 150 -6.84 14.44 1.36
N LYS A 151 -8.06 14.03 1.68
CA LYS A 151 -9.21 14.06 0.78
C LYS A 151 -9.46 15.46 0.23
N GLY A 152 -9.50 15.57 -1.10
CA GLY A 152 -9.70 16.84 -1.81
C GLY A 152 -8.48 17.78 -1.85
N ILE A 153 -7.34 17.40 -1.26
CA ILE A 153 -6.14 18.24 -1.18
C ILE A 153 -4.97 17.55 -1.89
N ASP A 154 -4.62 16.34 -1.47
CA ASP A 154 -3.45 15.63 -2.00
C ASP A 154 -3.85 14.75 -3.18
N LYS A 155 -2.95 14.63 -4.17
CA LYS A 155 -3.10 13.61 -5.23
C LYS A 155 -2.92 12.21 -4.64
N MET A 156 -3.76 11.29 -5.07
CA MET A 156 -3.58 9.85 -4.82
C MET A 156 -2.47 9.30 -5.71
N TYR A 157 -1.76 8.28 -5.23
CA TYR A 157 -0.83 7.50 -6.03
C TYR A 157 -1.60 6.44 -6.83
N THR A 158 -1.46 6.47 -8.15
CA THR A 158 -2.25 5.66 -9.07
C THR A 158 -1.37 4.85 -10.01
N PRO A 159 -1.91 3.81 -10.67
CA PRO A 159 -1.17 3.06 -11.69
C PRO A 159 -0.65 3.96 -12.82
N GLN A 160 -1.41 4.99 -13.21
CA GLN A 160 -1.02 5.93 -14.25
C GLN A 160 0.21 6.73 -13.86
N ILE A 161 0.31 7.16 -12.60
CA ILE A 161 1.51 7.82 -12.08
C ILE A 161 2.69 6.85 -12.18
N ARG A 162 2.58 5.62 -11.66
CA ARG A 162 3.69 4.66 -11.72
C ARG A 162 4.12 4.37 -13.16
N PHE A 163 3.16 4.10 -14.05
CA PHE A 163 3.42 3.81 -15.45
C PHE A 163 4.12 4.97 -16.18
N ALA A 164 3.75 6.22 -15.89
CA ALA A 164 4.37 7.39 -16.50
C ALA A 164 5.85 7.56 -16.12
N HIS A 165 6.25 7.12 -14.92
CA HIS A 165 7.61 7.30 -14.40
C HIS A 165 8.52 6.08 -14.62
N GLU A 166 7.97 4.88 -14.78
CA GLU A 166 8.75 3.64 -14.88
C GLU A 166 8.92 3.15 -16.32
N LYS A 167 10.07 3.46 -16.94
CA LYS A 167 10.39 3.09 -18.33
C LYS A 167 10.27 1.58 -18.60
N VAL A 168 10.58 0.74 -17.62
CA VAL A 168 10.48 -0.72 -17.75
C VAL A 168 9.02 -1.15 -17.96
N LEU A 169 8.08 -0.54 -17.24
CA LEU A 169 6.66 -0.85 -17.38
C LEU A 169 6.10 -0.42 -18.74
N GLN A 170 6.60 0.67 -19.30
CA GLN A 170 6.22 1.15 -20.63
C GLN A 170 6.65 0.19 -21.74
N ARG A 171 7.81 -0.45 -21.58
CA ARG A 171 8.34 -1.43 -22.54
C ARG A 171 7.63 -2.78 -22.44
N ASP A 172 7.45 -3.28 -21.22
CA ASP A 172 7.03 -4.67 -20.98
C ASP A 172 5.50 -4.80 -20.80
N GLY A 173 4.78 -3.68 -20.78
CA GLY A 173 3.38 -3.63 -20.41
C GLY A 173 3.22 -3.63 -18.89
N TYR A 174 2.06 -3.12 -18.43
CA TYR A 174 1.82 -2.96 -17.00
C TYR A 174 0.54 -3.63 -16.53
N PHE A 175 0.68 -4.62 -15.64
CA PHE A 175 -0.43 -5.32 -15.00
C PHE A 175 -0.58 -4.82 -13.57
N PHE A 176 -1.77 -4.31 -13.26
CA PHE A 176 -2.12 -3.82 -11.92
C PHE A 176 -3.57 -4.16 -11.59
N THR A 177 -3.93 -4.04 -10.31
CA THR A 177 -5.31 -4.11 -9.85
C THR A 177 -5.57 -2.94 -8.91
N GLU A 178 -6.64 -2.18 -9.18
CA GLU A 178 -7.10 -1.08 -8.33
C GLU A 178 -8.33 -1.50 -7.54
N PHE A 179 -8.33 -1.21 -6.24
CA PHE A 179 -9.45 -1.46 -5.32
C PHE A 179 -10.01 -0.12 -4.87
N LYS A 180 -10.88 0.45 -5.71
CA LYS A 180 -11.61 1.69 -5.39
C LYS A 180 -12.89 1.30 -4.64
N ASN A 181 -13.10 1.93 -3.48
CA ASN A 181 -14.35 1.85 -2.74
C ASN A 181 -15.42 2.73 -3.40
#